data_AF-A0A9Y2P612-F1
#
_entry.id   AF-A0A9Y2P612-F1
#
_cell.length_a   1.000
_cell.length_b   1.000
_cell.length_c   1.000
_cell.angle_alpha   90.00
_cell.angle_beta   90.00
_cell.angle_gamma   90.00
#
_symmetry.space_group_name_H-M   'P 1'
#
loop_
_entity.id
_entity.type
_entity.pdbx_description
1 polymer ?
#
loop_
_entity_poly.entity_id
_entity_poly.type
_entity_poly.pdbx_seq_one_letter_code
_entity_poly.pdbx_strand_id
1 'polypeptide(L)'
;MYGDIEMPFNPVEPIVYFDQVALLIGLPLTKAAFLEDIAAKSGGARRGDYAMGALRRLPDRSAAEVWEVAASTHAKLTQDLVDMARELNLPEKQVRHEATLQDLTEVTESGARLILILAHWRDFELFDDDLTDAARKNLVAYRAAPAPAARDPGLHAVLHSRDFERSHNAIRSMGTWLNEDYLECAPIHERADRRFFLEEIAGENVFPGYALELRDGMHFAEECAKSIASDWAGILDLAVCNSAELAEVLKAEQDCRQVITNERLKHPARAIRELQWLLVQLKVGPQNYRDLRLRAHIIFSKDTLEAAPCYP
;
A
#
# COMPACT_ATOMS: atom_id res chain seq x y z
N MET A 1 -29.52 -7.77 17.56
CA MET A 1 -29.76 -9.15 17.06
C MET A 1 -29.78 -9.09 15.55
N TYR A 2 -28.70 -9.54 14.91
CA TYR A 2 -28.66 -9.69 13.46
C TYR A 2 -29.25 -11.08 13.15
N GLY A 3 -30.32 -11.14 12.37
CA GLY A 3 -30.91 -12.43 11.96
C GLY A 3 -29.91 -13.22 11.11
N ASP A 4 -29.91 -14.55 11.27
CA ASP A 4 -29.03 -15.45 10.53
C ASP A 4 -29.25 -15.29 9.02
N ILE A 5 -28.28 -14.68 8.34
CA ILE A 5 -28.24 -14.64 6.88
C ILE A 5 -27.57 -15.93 6.43
N GLU A 6 -28.35 -16.92 5.98
CA GLU A 6 -27.81 -18.11 5.34
C GLU A 6 -27.24 -17.75 3.97
N MET A 7 -25.91 -17.82 3.84
CA MET A 7 -25.25 -17.73 2.55
C MET A 7 -24.99 -19.14 1.98
N PRO A 8 -25.11 -19.35 0.66
CA PRO A 8 -24.83 -20.64 0.06
C PRO A 8 -23.36 -21.02 0.27
N PHE A 9 -23.14 -22.07 1.06
CA PHE A 9 -21.80 -22.60 1.37
C PHE A 9 -21.12 -23.14 0.10
N ASN A 10 -19.95 -22.61 -0.25
CA ASN A 10 -19.10 -23.18 -1.28
C ASN A 10 -18.05 -24.11 -0.62
N PRO A 11 -18.18 -25.44 -0.75
CA PRO A 11 -17.34 -26.42 -0.03
C PRO A 11 -15.86 -26.44 -0.44
N VAL A 12 -15.45 -25.60 -1.40
CA VAL A 12 -14.07 -25.56 -1.93
C VAL A 12 -13.20 -24.51 -1.23
N GLU A 13 -13.79 -23.61 -0.45
CA GLU A 13 -13.03 -22.51 0.16
C GLU A 13 -12.30 -22.93 1.45
N PRO A 14 -11.07 -22.45 1.67
CA PRO A 14 -10.25 -22.89 2.79
C PRO A 14 -10.84 -22.40 4.12
N ILE A 15 -11.03 -23.34 5.04
CA ILE A 15 -11.33 -23.07 6.44
C ILE A 15 -10.02 -22.62 7.12
N VAL A 16 -10.07 -21.47 7.79
CA VAL A 16 -8.91 -20.88 8.48
C VAL A 16 -9.08 -21.06 9.99
N TYR A 17 -8.01 -21.49 10.65
CA TYR A 17 -7.91 -21.55 12.10
C TYR A 17 -7.18 -20.32 12.64
N PHE A 18 -7.50 -19.89 13.86
CA PHE A 18 -6.91 -18.70 14.47
C PHE A 18 -5.39 -18.77 14.58
N ASP A 19 -4.83 -19.94 14.89
CA ASP A 19 -3.38 -20.17 14.99
C ASP A 19 -2.66 -20.28 13.63
N GLN A 20 -3.40 -20.10 12.53
CA GLN A 20 -2.88 -20.03 11.17
C GLN A 20 -2.91 -18.61 10.60
N VAL A 21 -3.22 -17.61 11.43
CA VAL A 21 -3.28 -16.21 11.01
C VAL A 21 -1.92 -15.54 11.23
N ALA A 22 -1.41 -14.83 10.23
CA ALA A 22 -0.28 -13.93 10.37
C ALA A 22 -0.72 -12.48 10.13
N LEU A 23 -0.13 -11.55 10.86
CA LEU A 23 -0.36 -10.11 10.79
C LEU A 23 0.97 -9.42 10.46
N LEU A 24 1.07 -8.84 9.27
CA LEU A 24 2.23 -8.09 8.80
C LEU A 24 1.91 -6.60 8.75
N ILE A 25 2.66 -5.77 9.47
CA ILE A 25 2.40 -4.33 9.58
C ILE A 25 3.60 -3.55 9.06
N GLY A 26 3.48 -3.00 7.86
CA GLY A 26 4.50 -2.14 7.24
C GLY A 26 4.35 -0.65 7.61
N LEU A 27 3.22 -0.24 8.19
CA LEU A 27 2.94 1.16 8.53
C LEU A 27 3.61 1.60 9.86
N PRO A 28 4.03 2.88 9.99
CA PRO A 28 4.57 3.38 11.24
C PRO A 28 3.51 3.46 12.35
N LEU A 29 3.77 2.79 13.47
CA LEU A 29 2.86 2.75 14.63
C LEU A 29 3.20 3.78 15.71
N THR A 30 4.34 4.45 15.60
CA THR A 30 4.78 5.45 16.58
C THR A 30 5.13 6.76 15.90
N LYS A 31 5.03 7.86 16.66
CA LYS A 31 5.45 9.19 16.19
C LYS A 31 6.91 9.20 15.78
N ALA A 32 7.77 8.48 16.52
CA ALA A 32 9.18 8.40 16.22
C ALA A 32 9.42 7.72 14.87
N ALA A 33 8.80 6.56 14.62
CA ALA A 33 8.91 5.85 13.34
C ALA A 33 8.37 6.69 12.18
N PHE A 34 7.24 7.38 12.37
CA PHE A 34 6.67 8.27 11.36
C PHE A 34 7.61 9.43 10.98
N LEU A 35 8.22 10.08 11.97
CA LEU A 35 9.19 11.15 11.73
C LEU A 35 10.49 10.62 11.10
N GLU A 36 10.92 9.41 11.51
CA GLU A 36 12.06 8.72 10.91
C GLU A 36 11.81 8.41 9.43
N ASP A 37 10.60 7.96 9.06
CA ASP A 37 10.23 7.67 7.69
C ASP A 37 10.26 8.94 6.81
N ILE A 38 9.78 10.07 7.32
CA ILE A 38 9.87 11.37 6.62
C ILE A 38 11.33 11.79 6.42
N ALA A 39 12.14 11.67 7.48
CA ALA A 39 13.56 12.01 7.41
C ALA A 39 14.31 11.09 6.44
N ALA A 40 14.02 9.79 6.46
CA ALA A 40 14.59 8.81 5.57
C ALA A 40 14.24 9.11 4.11
N LYS A 41 12.95 9.36 3.81
CA LYS A 41 12.50 9.72 2.44
C LYS A 41 13.17 11.00 1.94
N SER A 42 13.23 12.02 2.79
CA SER A 42 13.93 13.29 2.49
C SER A 42 15.42 13.09 2.24
N GLY A 43 16.02 12.09 2.89
CA GLY A 43 17.42 11.70 2.73
C GLY A 43 17.71 10.74 1.57
N GLY A 44 16.74 10.40 0.73
CA GLY A 44 16.98 9.49 -0.39
C GLY A 44 16.57 8.03 -0.15
N ALA A 45 15.92 7.70 0.97
CA ALA A 45 15.50 6.32 1.23
C ALA A 45 14.28 5.93 0.38
N ARG A 46 14.24 4.66 -0.04
CA ARG A 46 13.11 4.06 -0.76
C ARG A 46 12.00 3.62 0.20
N ARG A 47 11.64 4.45 1.18
CA ARG A 47 10.53 4.25 2.13
C ARG A 47 10.04 5.59 2.66
N GLY A 48 8.91 5.59 3.35
CA GLY A 48 8.24 6.75 3.94
C GLY A 48 7.18 7.41 3.05
N ASP A 49 6.71 6.75 1.99
CA ASP A 49 5.66 7.33 1.13
C ASP A 49 4.32 7.48 1.85
N TYR A 50 3.92 6.56 2.72
CA TYR A 50 2.74 6.72 3.56
C TYR A 50 2.82 8.02 4.38
N ALA A 51 3.97 8.27 5.02
CA ALA A 51 4.17 9.44 5.85
C ALA A 51 4.20 10.73 5.02
N MET A 52 4.84 10.70 3.84
CA MET A 52 4.82 11.80 2.88
C MET A 52 3.41 12.05 2.33
N GLY A 53 2.64 11.02 2.03
CA GLY A 53 1.25 11.13 1.59
C GLY A 53 0.38 11.85 2.63
N ALA A 54 0.58 11.57 3.91
CA ALA A 54 -0.08 12.29 4.99
C ALA A 54 0.33 13.78 5.04
N LEU A 55 1.63 14.09 4.84
CA LEU A 55 2.13 15.47 4.74
C LEU A 55 1.54 16.20 3.52
N ARG A 56 1.49 15.56 2.35
CA ARG A 56 0.95 16.14 1.10
C ARG A 56 -0.50 16.60 1.25
N ARG A 57 -1.29 15.90 2.07
CA ARG A 57 -2.70 16.27 2.37
C ARG A 57 -2.83 17.46 3.31
N LEU A 58 -1.77 17.80 4.06
CA LEU A 58 -1.77 18.85 5.07
C LEU A 58 -0.51 19.72 4.94
N PRO A 59 -0.30 20.40 3.80
CA PRO A 59 0.96 21.05 3.46
C PRO A 59 1.35 22.21 4.38
N ASP A 60 0.37 22.83 5.05
CA ASP A 60 0.59 23.95 5.97
C ASP A 60 0.94 23.51 7.40
N ARG A 61 1.12 22.20 7.63
CA ARG A 61 1.41 21.62 8.95
C ARG A 61 2.79 21.00 9.01
N SER A 62 3.41 21.08 10.17
CA SER A 62 4.63 20.32 10.45
C SER A 62 4.35 18.81 10.50
N ALA A 63 5.38 17.99 10.25
CA ALA A 63 5.28 16.53 10.38
C ALA A 63 4.74 16.07 11.74
N ALA A 64 5.14 16.76 12.82
CA ALA A 64 4.66 16.45 14.16
C ALA A 64 3.16 16.76 14.31
N GLU A 65 2.65 17.83 13.72
CA GLU A 65 1.23 18.16 13.74
C GLU A 65 0.41 17.22 12.85
N VAL A 66 0.93 16.84 11.68
CA VAL A 66 0.30 15.84 10.79
C VAL A 66 0.17 14.50 11.49
N TRP A 67 1.17 14.09 12.26
CA TRP A 67 1.05 12.92 13.11
C TRP A 67 -0.15 13.04 14.06
N GLU A 68 -0.23 14.13 14.84
CA GLU A 68 -1.30 14.28 15.84
C GLU A 68 -2.71 14.25 15.21
N VAL A 69 -2.91 14.91 14.07
CA VAL A 69 -4.25 15.10 13.52
C VAL A 69 -4.71 14.03 12.52
N ALA A 70 -3.79 13.30 11.89
CA ALA A 70 -4.12 12.34 10.84
C ALA A 70 -3.53 10.95 11.10
N ALA A 71 -2.22 10.83 11.29
CA ALA A 71 -1.56 9.52 11.33
C ALA A 71 -1.77 8.76 12.66
N SER A 72 -1.86 9.49 13.78
CA SER A 72 -2.00 8.92 15.14
C SER A 72 -3.24 8.03 15.29
N THR A 73 -4.33 8.37 14.60
CA THR A 73 -5.58 7.61 14.67
C THR A 73 -5.42 6.24 14.00
N HIS A 74 -4.79 6.16 12.83
CA HIS A 74 -4.51 4.90 12.15
C HIS A 74 -3.49 4.06 12.92
N ALA A 75 -2.44 4.70 13.42
CA ALA A 75 -1.44 4.04 14.26
C ALA A 75 -2.07 3.43 15.52
N LYS A 76 -2.92 4.19 16.23
CA LYS A 76 -3.63 3.71 17.41
C LYS A 76 -4.54 2.52 17.09
N LEU A 77 -5.37 2.61 16.05
CA LEU A 77 -6.25 1.49 15.68
C LEU A 77 -5.47 0.24 15.29
N THR A 78 -4.33 0.41 14.62
CA THR A 78 -3.46 -0.71 14.25
C THR A 78 -2.79 -1.31 15.49
N GLN A 79 -2.37 -0.46 16.45
CA GLN A 79 -1.86 -0.92 17.74
C GLN A 79 -2.92 -1.67 18.54
N ASP A 80 -4.16 -1.16 18.58
CA ASP A 80 -5.29 -1.84 19.22
C ASP A 80 -5.56 -3.22 18.58
N LEU A 81 -5.40 -3.35 17.25
CA LEU A 81 -5.48 -4.64 16.55
C LEU A 81 -4.36 -5.61 16.97
N VAL A 82 -3.12 -5.12 17.10
CA VAL A 82 -1.99 -5.92 17.60
C VAL A 82 -2.23 -6.40 19.02
N ASP A 83 -2.64 -5.49 19.91
CA ASP A 83 -2.83 -5.80 21.32
C ASP A 83 -3.98 -6.80 21.48
N MET A 84 -5.05 -6.65 20.71
CA MET A 84 -6.12 -7.66 20.62
C MET A 84 -5.60 -9.01 20.11
N ALA A 85 -4.77 -9.05 19.06
CA ALA A 85 -4.20 -10.30 18.58
C ALA A 85 -3.40 -11.03 19.67
N ARG A 86 -2.63 -10.28 20.47
CA ARG A 86 -1.88 -10.80 21.63
C ARG A 86 -2.82 -11.30 22.75
N GLU A 87 -3.84 -10.54 23.10
CA GLU A 87 -4.85 -10.93 24.10
C GLU A 87 -5.59 -12.22 23.71
N LEU A 88 -5.86 -12.39 22.41
CA LEU A 88 -6.44 -13.61 21.85
C LEU A 88 -5.43 -14.77 21.74
N ASN A 89 -4.18 -14.57 22.19
CA ASN A 89 -3.08 -15.53 22.16
C ASN A 89 -2.68 -15.94 20.74
N LEU A 90 -2.66 -15.00 19.79
CA LEU A 90 -2.01 -15.24 18.50
C LEU A 90 -0.50 -15.41 18.76
N PRO A 91 0.16 -16.46 18.22
CA PRO A 91 1.59 -16.65 18.39
C PRO A 91 2.38 -15.38 18.08
N GLU A 92 3.32 -15.01 18.94
CA GLU A 92 4.13 -13.79 18.76
C GLU A 92 4.88 -13.82 17.42
N LYS A 93 5.35 -15.00 17.01
CA LYS A 93 5.96 -15.23 15.70
C LYS A 93 5.02 -15.07 14.50
N GLN A 94 3.75 -14.77 14.69
CA GLN A 94 2.80 -14.47 13.62
C GLN A 94 2.43 -12.99 13.56
N VAL A 95 2.90 -12.16 14.50
CA VAL A 95 2.66 -10.72 14.50
C VAL A 95 3.98 -10.01 14.20
N ARG A 96 4.09 -9.38 13.03
CA ARG A 96 5.27 -8.64 12.58
C ARG A 96 5.01 -7.15 12.59
N HIS A 97 5.69 -6.47 13.50
CA HIS A 97 5.83 -5.03 13.51
C HIS A 97 6.92 -4.65 12.53
N GLU A 98 6.76 -3.48 11.89
CA GLU A 98 7.76 -3.00 10.94
C GLU A 98 8.12 -4.07 9.90
N ALA A 99 7.10 -4.75 9.38
CA ALA A 99 7.25 -5.89 8.51
C ALA A 99 8.08 -5.54 7.27
N THR A 100 8.95 -6.47 6.90
CA THR A 100 9.86 -6.42 5.75
C THR A 100 9.43 -7.42 4.67
N LEU A 101 10.07 -7.39 3.49
CA LEU A 101 9.80 -8.42 2.48
C LEU A 101 10.21 -9.81 2.96
N GLN A 102 11.28 -9.90 3.76
CA GLN A 102 11.70 -11.17 4.37
C GLN A 102 10.63 -11.75 5.30
N ASP A 103 9.93 -10.91 6.06
CA ASP A 103 8.85 -11.37 6.93
C ASP A 103 7.72 -12.04 6.14
N LEU A 104 7.42 -11.54 4.93
CA LEU A 104 6.43 -12.16 4.04
C LEU A 104 6.87 -13.58 3.64
N THR A 105 8.15 -13.77 3.29
CA THR A 105 8.71 -15.10 3.04
C THR A 105 8.54 -16.00 4.26
N GLU A 106 9.02 -15.57 5.42
CA GLU A 106 9.02 -16.38 6.64
C GLU A 106 7.61 -16.79 7.08
N VAL A 107 6.61 -15.91 6.97
CA VAL A 107 5.25 -16.28 7.36
C VAL A 107 4.61 -17.29 6.41
N THR A 108 4.93 -17.24 5.11
CA THR A 108 4.44 -18.22 4.13
C THR A 108 5.05 -19.60 4.36
N GLU A 109 6.29 -19.66 4.85
CA GLU A 109 6.97 -20.90 5.25
C GLU A 109 6.52 -21.41 6.63
N SER A 110 5.94 -20.54 7.47
CA SER A 110 5.59 -20.87 8.86
C SER A 110 4.34 -21.74 9.03
N GLY A 111 3.60 -22.01 7.94
CA GLY A 111 2.33 -22.72 7.95
C GLY A 111 1.10 -21.82 8.17
N ALA A 112 1.26 -20.49 8.13
CA ALA A 112 0.13 -19.57 8.11
C ALA A 112 -0.76 -19.85 6.89
N ARG A 113 -2.08 -19.83 7.07
CA ARG A 113 -3.08 -20.00 6.00
C ARG A 113 -3.79 -18.71 5.66
N LEU A 114 -3.72 -17.71 6.54
CA LEU A 114 -4.23 -16.37 6.34
C LEU A 114 -3.15 -15.37 6.69
N ILE A 115 -2.78 -14.50 5.75
CA ILE A 115 -1.82 -13.42 5.95
C ILE A 115 -2.57 -12.10 5.78
N LEU A 116 -2.61 -11.30 6.84
CA LEU A 116 -3.20 -9.97 6.86
C LEU A 116 -2.09 -8.95 6.70
N ILE A 117 -2.10 -8.17 5.61
CA ILE A 117 -1.08 -7.16 5.35
C ILE A 117 -1.66 -5.76 5.59
N LEU A 118 -1.08 -5.05 6.55
CA LEU A 118 -1.33 -3.64 6.83
C LEU A 118 -0.14 -2.81 6.38
N ALA A 119 -0.10 -2.53 5.08
CA ALA A 119 0.95 -1.80 4.41
C ALA A 119 0.34 -0.81 3.40
N HIS A 120 1.12 0.20 3.02
CA HIS A 120 0.72 1.17 2.01
C HIS A 120 1.09 0.66 0.63
N TRP A 121 0.20 0.85 -0.35
CA TRP A 121 0.55 0.70 -1.75
C TRP A 121 0.63 2.07 -2.36
N ARG A 122 1.81 2.40 -2.87
CA ARG A 122 2.02 3.62 -3.62
C ARG A 122 1.53 3.41 -5.03
N ASP A 123 0.73 4.34 -5.53
CA ASP A 123 0.16 4.25 -6.88
C ASP A 123 1.18 4.60 -7.97
N PHE A 124 0.78 4.55 -9.24
CA PHE A 124 1.62 4.87 -10.40
C PHE A 124 1.86 6.39 -10.56
N GLU A 125 1.13 7.22 -9.82
CA GLU A 125 1.23 8.67 -9.88
C GLU A 125 2.65 9.16 -9.54
N LEU A 126 3.11 10.15 -10.31
CA LEU A 126 4.42 10.78 -10.12
C LEU A 126 4.28 12.14 -9.44
N PHE A 127 4.90 12.27 -8.27
CA PHE A 127 4.93 13.50 -7.48
C PHE A 127 6.32 14.15 -7.45
N ASP A 128 6.40 15.43 -7.08
CA ASP A 128 7.67 16.16 -6.97
C ASP A 128 8.66 15.52 -5.96
N ASP A 129 8.12 14.89 -4.91
CA ASP A 129 8.89 14.17 -3.89
C ASP A 129 9.33 12.76 -4.33
N ASP A 130 8.91 12.33 -5.52
CA ASP A 130 9.41 11.14 -6.18
C ASP A 130 10.78 11.36 -6.81
N LEU A 131 11.16 12.62 -7.05
CA LEU A 131 12.47 12.95 -7.57
C LEU A 131 13.50 12.88 -6.44
N THR A 132 14.70 12.39 -6.73
CA THR A 132 15.82 12.53 -5.80
C THR A 132 16.32 13.97 -5.78
N ASP A 133 17.09 14.34 -4.76
CA ASP A 133 17.70 15.68 -4.70
C ASP A 133 18.62 15.96 -5.89
N ALA A 134 19.34 14.95 -6.37
CA ALA A 134 20.16 15.04 -7.57
C ALA A 134 19.27 15.34 -8.79
N ALA A 135 18.18 14.57 -8.97
CA ALA A 135 17.22 14.80 -10.05
C ALA A 135 16.58 16.18 -9.99
N ARG A 136 16.18 16.65 -8.80
CA ARG A 136 15.65 18.01 -8.61
C ARG A 136 16.65 19.08 -8.98
N LYS A 137 17.91 18.96 -8.52
CA LYS A 137 18.98 19.91 -8.86
C LYS A 137 19.26 19.92 -10.36
N ASN A 138 19.33 18.74 -10.98
CA ASN A 138 19.52 18.58 -12.42
C ASN A 138 18.33 19.19 -13.19
N LEU A 139 17.10 19.03 -12.70
CA LEU A 139 15.91 19.63 -13.29
C LEU A 139 15.94 21.16 -13.21
N VAL A 140 16.38 21.73 -12.07
CA VAL A 140 16.56 23.19 -11.92
C VAL A 140 17.66 23.69 -12.86
N ALA A 141 18.81 23.02 -12.90
CA ALA A 141 19.91 23.37 -13.79
C ALA A 141 19.51 23.27 -15.27
N TYR A 142 18.77 22.22 -15.64
CA TYR A 142 18.19 22.02 -16.96
C TYR A 142 17.25 23.18 -17.34
N ARG A 143 16.38 23.61 -16.42
CA ARG A 143 15.47 24.75 -16.62
C ARG A 143 16.21 26.08 -16.80
N ALA A 144 17.37 26.23 -16.17
CA ALA A 144 18.19 27.43 -16.24
C ALA A 144 19.11 27.47 -17.48
N ALA A 145 19.29 26.35 -18.19
CA ALA A 145 20.24 26.25 -19.31
C ALA A 145 19.68 26.83 -20.63
N PRO A 146 20.42 27.70 -21.34
CA PRO A 146 20.00 28.26 -22.63
C PRO A 146 20.18 27.26 -23.79
N ALA A 147 19.10 26.57 -24.19
CA ALA A 147 18.94 25.75 -25.41
C ALA A 147 20.01 24.64 -25.68
N PRO A 148 19.80 23.69 -26.63
CA PRO A 148 19.66 22.27 -26.33
C PRO A 148 20.92 21.41 -26.45
N ALA A 149 22.13 21.98 -26.51
CA ALA A 149 23.31 21.28 -27.04
C ALA A 149 24.04 20.32 -26.07
N ALA A 150 23.65 20.24 -24.80
CA ALA A 150 24.35 19.42 -23.80
C ALA A 150 23.38 18.71 -22.85
N ARG A 151 22.35 18.05 -23.40
CA ARG A 151 21.31 17.41 -22.59
C ARG A 151 21.59 15.92 -22.47
N ASP A 152 21.62 15.43 -21.23
CA ASP A 152 21.63 14.01 -20.88
C ASP A 152 20.44 13.31 -21.55
N PRO A 153 20.62 12.27 -22.38
CA PRO A 153 19.54 11.60 -23.10
C PRO A 153 18.45 10.99 -22.19
N GLY A 154 18.80 10.52 -20.99
CA GLY A 154 17.83 9.94 -20.04
C GLY A 154 16.96 11.01 -19.41
N LEU A 155 17.58 12.09 -18.94
CA LEU A 155 16.87 13.29 -18.48
C LEU A 155 16.11 13.97 -19.64
N HIS A 156 16.66 13.95 -20.85
CA HIS A 156 16.02 14.48 -22.05
C HIS A 156 14.79 13.65 -22.45
N ALA A 157 14.83 12.32 -22.36
CA ALA A 157 13.68 11.46 -22.65
C ALA A 157 12.54 11.67 -21.65
N VAL A 158 12.86 11.79 -20.36
CA VAL A 158 11.91 12.17 -19.30
C VAL A 158 11.31 13.56 -19.56
N LEU A 159 12.09 14.50 -20.13
CA LEU A 159 11.68 15.89 -20.36
C LEU A 159 11.20 16.19 -21.80
N HIS A 160 11.15 15.22 -22.72
CA HIS A 160 10.75 15.41 -24.12
C HIS A 160 9.71 14.38 -24.60
N SER A 161 8.95 13.76 -23.70
CA SER A 161 7.68 13.09 -24.04
C SER A 161 6.62 14.14 -24.43
N ARG A 162 6.85 14.68 -25.63
CA ARG A 162 6.00 15.32 -26.63
C ARG A 162 5.39 16.72 -26.51
N ASP A 163 5.33 17.44 -25.38
CA ASP A 163 5.00 18.89 -25.42
C ASP A 163 5.42 19.67 -24.16
N PHE A 164 6.71 19.99 -24.06
CA PHE A 164 7.38 20.40 -22.82
C PHE A 164 7.77 21.90 -22.74
N GLU A 165 6.95 22.81 -23.26
CA GLU A 165 7.31 24.25 -23.32
C GLU A 165 6.80 25.13 -22.16
N ARG A 166 6.22 24.59 -21.07
CA ARG A 166 5.80 25.42 -19.92
C ARG A 166 6.17 24.81 -18.57
N SER A 167 7.26 25.28 -17.99
CA SER A 167 8.12 24.64 -16.98
C SER A 167 7.65 24.62 -15.51
N HIS A 168 6.37 24.87 -15.22
CA HIS A 168 5.70 24.39 -14.00
C HIS A 168 4.73 23.24 -14.32
N ASN A 169 4.36 23.11 -15.60
CA ASN A 169 3.59 21.98 -16.08
C ASN A 169 4.47 20.77 -16.35
N ALA A 170 5.80 20.81 -16.39
CA ALA A 170 6.69 19.67 -16.70
C ALA A 170 6.43 18.38 -15.88
N ILE A 171 6.51 18.44 -14.54
CA ILE A 171 6.14 17.31 -13.68
C ILE A 171 4.61 17.13 -13.68
N ARG A 172 3.86 18.22 -13.83
CA ARG A 172 2.42 18.19 -14.11
C ARG A 172 2.04 17.66 -15.49
N SER A 173 2.99 17.33 -16.39
CA SER A 173 2.80 16.96 -17.81
C SER A 173 3.50 15.70 -18.20
N MET A 174 4.47 15.24 -17.44
CA MET A 174 4.60 13.82 -17.16
C MET A 174 3.43 13.33 -16.30
N GLY A 175 3.05 14.13 -15.30
CA GLY A 175 1.82 14.01 -14.53
C GLY A 175 0.59 14.05 -15.43
N THR A 176 0.39 15.04 -16.32
CA THR A 176 -0.70 15.00 -17.31
C THR A 176 -0.49 13.94 -18.39
N TRP A 177 0.73 13.49 -18.71
CA TRP A 177 0.89 12.34 -19.62
C TRP A 177 0.61 10.97 -18.95
N LEU A 178 0.55 10.94 -17.61
CA LEU A 178 0.07 9.82 -16.80
C LEU A 178 -1.40 10.02 -16.33
N ASN A 179 -1.86 11.28 -16.22
CA ASN A 179 -3.09 11.74 -15.57
C ASN A 179 -3.94 12.71 -16.45
N GLU A 180 -3.74 12.75 -17.76
CA GLU A 180 -4.54 13.58 -18.70
C GLU A 180 -6.00 13.14 -18.65
N ASP A 181 -6.93 14.03 -19.02
CA ASP A 181 -8.36 13.74 -19.09
C ASP A 181 -8.71 12.56 -20.04
N TYR A 182 -7.78 12.16 -20.92
CA TYR A 182 -7.89 10.94 -21.75
C TYR A 182 -7.47 9.65 -21.01
N LEU A 183 -6.74 9.76 -19.89
CA LEU A 183 -6.14 8.69 -19.08
C LEU A 183 -6.85 8.44 -17.77
N GLU A 184 -7.74 9.33 -17.30
CA GLU A 184 -8.75 8.93 -16.32
C GLU A 184 -9.54 7.70 -16.81
N CYS A 185 -9.66 7.54 -18.14
CA CYS A 185 -10.24 6.38 -18.80
C CYS A 185 -9.23 5.27 -19.17
N ALA A 186 -7.92 5.51 -19.05
CA ALA A 186 -6.94 4.48 -19.37
C ALA A 186 -6.93 3.40 -18.28
N PRO A 187 -6.86 2.12 -18.67
CA PRO A 187 -6.74 1.04 -17.72
C PRO A 187 -5.54 1.26 -16.78
N ILE A 188 -5.67 0.81 -15.54
CA ILE A 188 -4.63 0.94 -14.50
C ILE A 188 -3.29 0.35 -14.98
N HIS A 189 -3.30 -0.78 -15.68
CA HIS A 189 -2.09 -1.43 -16.21
C HIS A 189 -1.31 -0.53 -17.19
N GLU A 190 -1.99 0.23 -18.07
CA GLU A 190 -1.28 1.12 -19.00
C GLU A 190 -0.56 2.26 -18.26
N ARG A 191 -1.14 2.73 -17.15
CA ARG A 191 -0.53 3.79 -16.32
C ARG A 191 0.65 3.24 -15.52
N ALA A 192 0.53 2.00 -15.03
CA ALA A 192 1.62 1.26 -14.40
C ALA A 192 2.80 1.04 -15.36
N ASP A 193 2.56 0.53 -16.58
CA ASP A 193 3.60 0.29 -17.60
C ASP A 193 4.39 1.56 -17.92
N ARG A 194 3.69 2.69 -18.05
CA ARG A 194 4.34 3.99 -18.28
C ARG A 194 5.17 4.42 -17.08
N ARG A 195 4.69 4.16 -15.86
CA ARG A 195 5.45 4.44 -14.65
C ARG A 195 6.73 3.60 -14.60
N PHE A 196 6.65 2.31 -14.89
CA PHE A 196 7.81 1.42 -14.96
C PHE A 196 8.82 1.86 -16.00
N PHE A 197 8.35 2.18 -17.22
CA PHE A 197 9.22 2.69 -18.29
C PHE A 197 9.92 3.99 -17.88
N LEU A 198 9.23 4.88 -17.18
CA LEU A 198 9.81 6.12 -16.68
C LEU A 198 10.89 5.84 -15.63
N GLU A 199 10.65 4.92 -14.71
CA GLU A 199 11.63 4.52 -13.69
C GLU A 199 12.86 3.84 -14.31
N GLU A 200 12.67 3.01 -15.33
CA GLU A 200 13.75 2.38 -16.08
C GLU A 200 14.67 3.42 -16.72
N ILE A 201 14.08 4.43 -17.38
CA ILE A 201 14.85 5.51 -18.03
C ILE A 201 15.47 6.46 -17.00
N ALA A 202 14.71 6.82 -15.96
CA ALA A 202 15.17 7.77 -14.96
C ALA A 202 16.21 7.16 -14.01
N GLY A 203 16.22 5.83 -13.85
CA GLY A 203 17.09 5.11 -12.93
C GLY A 203 16.97 5.65 -11.51
N GLU A 204 18.10 5.94 -10.87
CA GLU A 204 18.16 6.46 -9.49
C GLU A 204 17.63 7.89 -9.33
N ASN A 205 17.16 8.54 -10.40
CA ASN A 205 16.59 9.89 -10.32
C ASN A 205 15.15 9.90 -9.79
N VAL A 206 14.45 8.77 -9.84
CA VAL A 206 13.05 8.64 -9.42
C VAL A 206 12.93 7.49 -8.41
N PHE A 207 12.19 7.72 -7.33
CA PHE A 207 11.84 6.66 -6.40
C PHE A 207 10.81 5.70 -6.99
N PRO A 208 10.92 4.39 -6.73
CA PRO A 208 9.90 3.42 -7.14
C PRO A 208 8.50 3.84 -6.68
N GLY A 209 7.58 3.99 -7.62
CA GLY A 209 6.14 4.08 -7.44
C GLY A 209 5.53 2.71 -7.76
N TYR A 210 4.20 2.63 -7.71
CA TYR A 210 3.48 1.40 -8.03
C TYR A 210 4.02 0.16 -7.31
N ALA A 211 4.23 0.30 -6.00
CA ALA A 211 4.95 -0.65 -5.18
C ALA A 211 4.37 -0.71 -3.76
N LEU A 212 4.52 -1.87 -3.11
CA LEU A 212 4.15 -2.11 -1.73
C LEU A 212 5.23 -1.52 -0.82
N GLU A 213 4.82 -0.64 0.08
CA GLU A 213 5.71 -0.06 1.08
C GLU A 213 5.75 -0.93 2.34
N LEU A 214 6.93 -1.47 2.62
CA LEU A 214 7.29 -2.18 3.84
C LEU A 214 8.41 -1.42 4.56
N ARG A 215 8.81 -1.87 5.76
CA ARG A 215 9.81 -1.14 6.57
C ARG A 215 11.16 -1.00 5.88
N ASP A 216 11.56 -2.04 5.15
CA ASP A 216 12.82 -2.16 4.43
C ASP A 216 12.82 -1.50 3.05
N GLY A 217 11.65 -1.11 2.53
CA GLY A 217 11.58 -0.33 1.29
C GLY A 217 10.27 -0.44 0.52
N MET A 218 10.31 0.07 -0.71
CA MET A 218 9.30 -0.13 -1.75
C MET A 218 9.61 -1.43 -2.50
N HIS A 219 8.64 -2.33 -2.59
CA HIS A 219 8.76 -3.62 -3.27
C HIS A 219 7.71 -3.74 -4.37
N PHE A 220 8.13 -4.08 -5.58
CA PHE A 220 7.23 -4.29 -6.71
C PHE A 220 6.40 -5.56 -6.52
N ALA A 221 5.29 -5.65 -7.26
CA ALA A 221 4.37 -6.78 -7.13
C ALA A 221 5.04 -8.13 -7.42
N GLU A 222 5.98 -8.17 -8.37
CA GLU A 222 6.77 -9.35 -8.73
C GLU A 222 7.76 -9.76 -7.63
N GLU A 223 8.33 -8.79 -6.91
CA GLU A 223 9.20 -9.04 -5.77
C GLU A 223 8.38 -9.64 -4.61
N CYS A 224 7.20 -9.08 -4.35
CA CYS A 224 6.25 -9.65 -3.41
C CYS A 224 5.84 -11.07 -3.83
N ALA A 225 5.49 -11.30 -5.10
CA ALA A 225 5.09 -12.63 -5.57
C ALA A 225 6.21 -13.68 -5.42
N LYS A 226 7.46 -13.31 -5.71
CA LYS A 226 8.65 -14.16 -5.54
C LYS A 226 8.98 -14.46 -4.08
N SER A 227 8.60 -13.58 -3.15
CA SER A 227 8.79 -13.79 -1.72
C SER A 227 7.81 -14.82 -1.13
N ILE A 228 6.67 -15.08 -1.78
CA ILE A 228 5.71 -16.08 -1.30
C ILE A 228 6.18 -17.48 -1.68
N ALA A 229 6.33 -18.34 -0.68
CA ALA A 229 6.76 -19.72 -0.87
C ALA A 229 5.94 -20.44 -1.96
N SER A 230 6.65 -21.15 -2.85
CA SER A 230 6.06 -21.73 -4.07
C SER A 230 5.07 -22.87 -3.83
N ASP A 231 4.93 -23.36 -2.61
CA ASP A 231 3.97 -24.37 -2.20
C ASP A 231 2.90 -23.82 -1.25
N TRP A 232 2.96 -22.52 -0.93
CA TRP A 232 2.01 -21.89 -0.04
C TRP A 232 0.63 -21.77 -0.69
N ALA A 233 -0.36 -22.37 -0.03
CA ALA A 233 -1.77 -22.29 -0.39
C ALA A 233 -2.56 -21.68 0.77
N GLY A 234 -3.05 -20.46 0.59
CA GLY A 234 -3.78 -19.73 1.62
C GLY A 234 -4.44 -18.47 1.09
N ILE A 235 -4.80 -17.59 2.03
CA ILE A 235 -5.45 -16.32 1.77
C ILE A 235 -4.51 -15.18 2.14
N LEU A 236 -4.29 -14.25 1.23
CA LEU A 236 -3.59 -13.00 1.46
C LEU A 236 -4.62 -11.87 1.42
N ASP A 237 -4.85 -11.19 2.54
CA ASP A 237 -5.79 -10.06 2.63
C ASP A 237 -5.01 -8.75 2.69
N LEU A 238 -5.09 -7.98 1.60
CA LEU A 238 -4.53 -6.64 1.47
C LEU A 238 -5.47 -5.61 2.11
N ALA A 239 -5.87 -5.83 3.36
CA ALA A 239 -7.06 -5.22 3.96
C ALA A 239 -7.14 -3.68 3.91
N VAL A 240 -5.99 -3.00 3.95
CA VAL A 240 -5.86 -1.53 3.87
C VAL A 240 -5.26 -1.04 2.55
N CYS A 241 -4.77 -1.96 1.72
CA CYS A 241 -4.17 -1.70 0.42
C CYS A 241 -5.22 -1.95 -0.69
N ASN A 242 -5.40 -1.00 -1.58
CA ASN A 242 -6.43 -1.08 -2.64
C ASN A 242 -5.83 -1.43 -4.00
N SER A 243 -4.70 -2.13 -4.04
CA SER A 243 -4.04 -2.49 -5.30
C SER A 243 -4.63 -3.76 -5.89
N ALA A 244 -5.49 -3.60 -6.90
CA ALA A 244 -5.99 -4.72 -7.70
C ALA A 244 -4.85 -5.43 -8.44
N GLU A 245 -3.89 -4.68 -8.98
CA GLU A 245 -2.74 -5.23 -9.70
C GLU A 245 -1.86 -6.10 -8.81
N LEU A 246 -1.50 -5.60 -7.61
CA LEU A 246 -0.75 -6.41 -6.65
C LEU A 246 -1.48 -7.73 -6.40
N ALA A 247 -2.81 -7.71 -6.29
CA ALA A 247 -3.60 -8.91 -6.13
C ALA A 247 -3.50 -9.86 -7.32
N GLU A 248 -3.58 -9.32 -8.54
CA GLU A 248 -3.52 -10.09 -9.77
C GLU A 248 -2.15 -10.76 -9.92
N VAL A 249 -1.06 -10.02 -9.72
CA VAL A 249 0.31 -10.56 -9.79
C VAL A 249 0.54 -11.61 -8.71
N LEU A 250 0.12 -11.36 -7.46
CA LEU A 250 0.25 -12.32 -6.36
C LEU A 250 -0.54 -13.62 -6.61
N LYS A 251 -1.64 -13.55 -7.38
CA LYS A 251 -2.50 -14.68 -7.74
C LYS A 251 -2.03 -15.41 -8.99
N ALA A 252 -1.52 -14.70 -10.00
CA ALA A 252 -1.19 -15.24 -11.32
C ALA A 252 -0.19 -16.39 -11.28
N GLU A 253 0.70 -16.38 -10.29
CA GLU A 253 1.71 -17.41 -10.13
C GLU A 253 1.14 -18.75 -9.61
N GLN A 254 -0.03 -18.78 -8.93
CA GLN A 254 -0.57 -19.99 -8.28
C GLN A 254 -2.09 -20.06 -8.11
N ASP A 255 -2.70 -21.08 -8.71
CA ASP A 255 -4.15 -21.34 -8.66
C ASP A 255 -4.72 -21.58 -7.24
N CYS A 256 -3.88 -22.02 -6.31
CA CYS A 256 -4.30 -22.36 -4.94
C CYS A 256 -4.30 -21.17 -3.97
N ARG A 257 -3.88 -19.99 -4.42
CA ARG A 257 -3.84 -18.76 -3.61
C ARG A 257 -5.12 -17.95 -3.81
N GLN A 258 -5.61 -17.40 -2.70
CA GLN A 258 -6.67 -16.41 -2.74
C GLN A 258 -6.10 -15.06 -2.30
N VAL A 259 -6.33 -14.03 -3.09
CA VAL A 259 -5.96 -12.66 -2.70
C VAL A 259 -7.25 -11.85 -2.57
N ILE A 260 -7.43 -11.25 -1.40
CA ILE A 260 -8.57 -10.38 -1.10
C ILE A 260 -8.07 -8.94 -1.14
N THR A 261 -8.74 -8.14 -1.95
CA THR A 261 -8.54 -6.69 -2.02
C THR A 261 -9.85 -5.95 -1.87
N ASN A 262 -9.77 -4.66 -1.57
CA ASN A 262 -10.92 -3.79 -1.70
C ASN A 262 -10.83 -3.07 -3.05
N GLU A 263 -11.76 -3.35 -3.96
CA GLU A 263 -11.86 -2.65 -5.25
C GLU A 263 -12.23 -1.17 -5.11
N ARG A 264 -12.73 -0.76 -3.94
CA ARG A 264 -13.09 0.63 -3.64
C ARG A 264 -12.26 1.14 -2.48
N LEU A 265 -11.87 2.41 -2.57
CA LEU A 265 -11.25 3.17 -1.49
C LEU A 265 -12.07 2.98 -0.20
N LYS A 266 -11.48 2.20 0.69
CA LYS A 266 -12.05 1.92 2.00
C LYS A 266 -11.32 2.76 3.01
N HIS A 267 -12.07 3.42 3.89
CA HIS A 267 -11.48 4.15 5.00
C HIS A 267 -10.62 3.17 5.84
N PRO A 268 -9.31 3.40 6.03
CA PRO A 268 -8.42 2.45 6.70
C PRO A 268 -8.89 2.09 8.11
N ALA A 269 -9.38 3.08 8.87
CA ALA A 269 -9.99 2.84 10.19
C ALA A 269 -11.13 1.80 10.18
N ARG A 270 -11.98 1.80 9.14
CA ARG A 270 -13.04 0.79 8.98
C ARG A 270 -12.44 -0.58 8.70
N ALA A 271 -11.48 -0.65 7.77
CA ALA A 271 -10.82 -1.91 7.44
C ALA A 271 -10.16 -2.54 8.69
N ILE A 272 -9.46 -1.76 9.50
CA ILE A 272 -8.83 -2.22 10.73
C ILE A 272 -9.86 -2.74 11.74
N ARG A 273 -10.99 -2.04 11.94
CA ARG A 273 -12.08 -2.51 12.81
C ARG A 273 -12.71 -3.80 12.33
N GLU A 274 -12.87 -3.96 11.02
CA GLU A 274 -13.30 -5.23 10.45
C GLU A 274 -12.30 -6.33 10.81
N LEU A 275 -10.98 -6.10 10.63
CA LEU A 275 -9.95 -7.07 11.00
C LEU A 275 -9.99 -7.46 12.49
N GLN A 276 -10.18 -6.49 13.39
CA GLN A 276 -10.35 -6.75 14.82
C GLN A 276 -11.51 -7.71 15.08
N TRP A 277 -12.67 -7.44 14.47
CA TRP A 277 -13.84 -8.31 14.59
C TRP A 277 -13.56 -9.71 14.03
N LEU A 278 -12.89 -9.82 12.87
CA LEU A 278 -12.54 -11.12 12.28
C LEU A 278 -11.66 -11.96 13.21
N LEU A 279 -10.64 -11.36 13.85
CA LEU A 279 -9.76 -12.09 14.78
C LEU A 279 -10.54 -12.68 15.95
N VAL A 280 -11.49 -11.93 16.51
CA VAL A 280 -12.40 -12.41 17.57
C VAL A 280 -13.21 -13.61 17.08
N GLN A 281 -13.77 -13.54 15.87
CA GLN A 281 -14.57 -14.63 15.33
C GLN A 281 -13.74 -15.89 15.01
N LEU A 282 -12.54 -15.73 14.45
CA LEU A 282 -11.62 -16.85 14.21
C LEU A 282 -11.18 -17.51 15.52
N LYS A 283 -11.06 -16.74 16.62
CA LYS A 283 -10.75 -17.29 17.94
C LYS A 283 -11.85 -18.20 18.48
N VAL A 284 -13.12 -17.94 18.16
CA VAL A 284 -14.25 -18.78 18.57
C VAL A 284 -14.19 -20.16 17.90
N GLY A 285 -13.70 -20.23 16.67
CA GLY A 285 -13.51 -21.49 15.97
C GLY A 285 -13.11 -21.32 14.51
N PRO A 286 -12.81 -22.43 13.82
CA PRO A 286 -12.47 -22.41 12.40
C PRO A 286 -13.65 -21.88 11.57
N GLN A 287 -13.37 -20.99 10.61
CA GLN A 287 -14.38 -20.36 9.77
C GLN A 287 -13.94 -20.32 8.30
N ASN A 288 -14.91 -20.25 7.39
CA ASN A 288 -14.65 -19.77 6.04
C ASN A 288 -14.33 -18.27 6.14
N TYR A 289 -13.12 -17.88 5.73
CA TYR A 289 -12.67 -16.49 5.89
C TYR A 289 -13.39 -15.51 4.96
N ARG A 290 -13.74 -15.91 3.74
CA ARG A 290 -14.46 -15.06 2.79
C ARG A 290 -15.85 -14.69 3.31
N ASP A 291 -16.59 -15.68 3.80
CA ASP A 291 -17.90 -15.47 4.43
C ASP A 291 -17.78 -14.56 5.65
N LEU A 292 -16.71 -14.74 6.42
CA LEU A 292 -16.41 -13.91 7.57
C LEU A 292 -16.11 -12.46 7.16
N ARG A 293 -15.33 -12.25 6.10
CA ARG A 293 -15.06 -10.93 5.52
C ARG A 293 -16.31 -10.23 5.03
N LEU A 294 -17.20 -10.95 4.34
CA LEU A 294 -18.45 -10.36 3.86
C LEU A 294 -19.37 -9.97 5.03
N ARG A 295 -19.48 -10.80 6.06
CA ARG A 295 -20.23 -10.46 7.28
C ARG A 295 -19.67 -9.22 7.96
N ALA A 296 -18.34 -9.15 8.13
CA ALA A 296 -17.68 -7.95 8.65
C ALA A 296 -18.02 -6.72 7.81
N HIS A 297 -17.92 -6.81 6.48
CA HIS A 297 -18.27 -5.72 5.59
C HIS A 297 -19.71 -5.22 5.81
N ILE A 298 -20.69 -6.12 5.92
CA ILE A 298 -22.12 -5.78 6.13
C ILE A 298 -22.36 -5.11 7.49
N ILE A 299 -21.68 -5.58 8.55
CA ILE A 299 -21.79 -4.99 9.89
C ILE A 299 -21.27 -3.55 9.86
N PHE A 300 -20.05 -3.36 9.34
CA PHE A 300 -19.37 -2.07 9.39
C PHE A 300 -19.73 -1.11 8.23
N SER A 301 -20.48 -1.57 7.22
CA SER A 301 -21.04 -0.68 6.17
C SER A 301 -22.19 0.17 6.68
N LYS A 302 -22.86 -0.24 7.75
CA LYS A 302 -23.98 0.49 8.33
C LYS A 302 -23.52 1.60 9.27
N ASP A 303 -22.38 1.39 9.93
CA ASP A 303 -21.79 2.34 10.89
C ASP A 303 -21.13 3.56 10.23
N THR A 304 -21.01 3.58 8.89
CA THR A 304 -20.26 4.62 8.15
C THR A 304 -21.12 5.77 7.61
N LEU A 305 -22.44 5.79 7.85
CA LEU A 305 -23.29 6.92 7.44
C LEU A 305 -23.23 8.13 8.40
N GLU A 306 -22.64 8.02 9.59
CA GLU A 306 -22.67 9.10 10.60
C GLU A 306 -21.30 9.58 11.11
N ALA A 307 -20.18 8.92 10.77
CA ALA A 307 -18.90 9.19 11.43
C ALA A 307 -17.81 9.77 10.52
N ALA A 308 -17.50 11.05 10.79
CA ALA A 308 -16.39 11.88 10.32
C ALA A 308 -16.31 12.12 8.79
N PRO A 309 -16.04 13.37 8.34
CA PRO A 309 -15.73 13.59 6.94
C PRO A 309 -14.61 12.63 6.55
N CYS A 310 -14.88 11.83 5.52
CA CYS A 310 -13.80 11.15 4.80
C CYS A 310 -12.78 12.24 4.53
N TYR A 311 -11.60 12.16 5.17
CA TYR A 311 -10.51 13.02 4.79
C TYR A 311 -10.31 12.79 3.30
N PRO A 312 -10.53 13.81 2.44
CA PRO A 312 -10.43 13.67 1.00
C PRO A 312 -9.03 13.21 0.59
#